data_AF-A0A973A2R9-F1
#
_entry.id   AF-A0A973A2R9-F1
#
_cell.length_a   1.000
_cell.length_b   1.000
_cell.length_c   1.000
_cell.angle_alpha   90.00
_cell.angle_beta   90.00
_cell.angle_gamma   90.00
#
_symmetry.space_group_name_H-M   'P 1'
#
loop_
_entity.id
_entity.type
_entity.pdbx_description
1 polymer ?
#
loop_
_entity_poly.entity_id
_entity_poly.type
_entity_poly.pdbx_seq_one_letter_code
_entity_poly.pdbx_strand_id
1 'polypeptide(L)'
;MNPALSSDTTLSDDDMQFIKRIAEKIFKTGFVTPAVFFLEMNKPLALLGSHAAVFFGPIINAFIQADGYYRAVEIFEEPSHVEILIRELEFLEASNSSGKTENPEPQQPTKE
;
A
#
# COMPACT_ATOMS: atom_id res chain seq x y z
N MET A 1 -30.22 -4.52 -16.62
CA MET A 1 -28.88 -4.60 -17.26
C MET A 1 -28.36 -3.18 -17.36
N ASN A 2 -27.41 -2.76 -16.54
CA ASN A 2 -26.88 -1.40 -16.56
C ASN A 2 -25.68 -1.34 -17.54
N PRO A 3 -25.72 -0.53 -18.61
CA PRO A 3 -24.68 -0.52 -19.66
C PRO A 3 -23.45 0.37 -19.33
N ALA A 4 -23.06 0.50 -18.06
CA ALA A 4 -22.05 1.47 -17.64
C ALA A 4 -20.81 0.87 -16.95
N LEU A 5 -20.33 -0.30 -17.38
CA LEU A 5 -19.10 -0.91 -16.83
C LEU A 5 -18.07 -1.22 -17.93
N SER A 6 -17.66 -0.16 -18.63
CA SER A 6 -16.52 -0.19 -19.55
C SER A 6 -15.83 1.17 -19.53
N SER A 7 -15.39 1.61 -18.35
CA SER A 7 -14.34 2.61 -18.24
C SER A 7 -13.02 1.86 -18.22
N ASP A 8 -12.16 2.09 -19.21
CA ASP A 8 -10.80 1.58 -19.26
C ASP A 8 -10.11 1.71 -17.89
N THR A 9 -9.62 0.58 -17.37
CA THR A 9 -8.92 0.40 -16.09
C THR A 9 -7.59 1.18 -16.07
N THR A 10 -7.67 2.50 -16.06
CA THR A 10 -6.51 3.40 -16.03
C THR A 10 -6.60 4.27 -14.80
N LEU A 11 -5.65 4.09 -13.87
CA LEU A 11 -5.51 4.93 -12.68
C LEU A 11 -5.27 6.38 -13.09
N SER A 12 -6.00 7.29 -12.45
CA SER A 12 -5.70 8.72 -12.55
C SER A 12 -4.49 9.10 -11.68
N ASP A 13 -3.93 10.29 -11.92
CA ASP A 13 -2.85 10.82 -11.07
C ASP A 13 -3.29 10.97 -9.59
N ASP A 14 -4.57 11.28 -9.37
CA ASP A 14 -5.14 11.37 -8.02
C ASP A 14 -5.23 10.00 -7.34
N ASP A 15 -5.53 8.94 -8.10
CA ASP A 15 -5.55 7.56 -7.58
C ASP A 15 -4.17 7.07 -7.22
N MET A 16 -3.18 7.37 -8.07
CA MET A 16 -1.79 7.07 -7.78
C MET A 16 -1.32 7.80 -6.50
N GLN A 17 -1.66 9.08 -6.35
CA GLN A 17 -1.37 9.81 -5.12
C GLN A 17 -2.08 9.21 -3.90
N PHE A 18 -3.32 8.75 -4.07
CA PHE A 18 -4.08 8.09 -3.01
C PHE A 18 -3.41 6.78 -2.57
N ILE A 19 -3.00 5.92 -3.50
CA ILE A 19 -2.27 4.68 -3.23
C ILE A 19 -0.96 4.98 -2.48
N LYS A 20 -0.18 5.97 -2.93
CA LYS A 20 1.06 6.38 -2.28
C LYS A 20 0.86 6.82 -0.84
N ARG A 21 -0.21 7.59 -0.56
CA ARG A 21 -0.56 8.00 0.81
C ARG A 21 -0.89 6.80 1.71
N ILE A 22 -1.53 5.76 1.17
CA ILE A 22 -1.78 4.51 1.92
C ILE A 22 -0.46 3.78 2.19
N ALA A 23 0.38 3.63 1.18
CA ALA A 23 1.70 3.00 1.32
C ALA A 23 2.53 3.69 2.40
N GLU A 24 2.60 5.02 2.38
CA GLU A 24 3.29 5.81 3.41
C GLU A 24 2.73 5.60 4.82
N LYS A 25 1.40 5.51 4.97
CA LYS A 25 0.78 5.27 6.28
C LYS A 25 1.16 3.91 6.83
N ILE A 26 1.09 2.85 6.01
CA ILE A 26 1.49 1.49 6.38
C ILE A 26 2.99 1.46 6.70
N PHE A 27 3.82 2.08 5.87
CA PHE A 27 5.27 2.16 6.08
C PHE A 27 5.62 2.79 7.43
N LYS A 28 4.97 3.89 7.80
CA LYS A 28 5.18 4.60 9.07
C LYS A 28 4.84 3.75 10.31
N THR A 29 4.08 2.66 10.18
CA THR A 29 3.79 1.76 11.30
C THR A 29 4.87 0.69 11.53
N GLY A 30 5.80 0.50 10.58
CA GLY A 30 6.79 -0.58 10.64
C GLY A 30 6.23 -1.98 10.34
N PHE A 31 5.01 -2.08 9.78
CA PHE A 31 4.34 -3.35 9.48
C PHE A 31 4.34 -3.69 7.97
N VAL A 32 5.35 -3.27 7.23
CA VAL A 32 5.37 -3.48 5.77
C VAL A 32 5.35 -4.97 5.42
N THR A 33 6.24 -5.78 5.98
CA THR A 33 6.30 -7.22 5.70
C THR A 33 4.97 -7.96 5.93
N PRO A 34 4.31 -7.86 7.11
CA PRO A 34 3.01 -8.51 7.29
C PRO A 34 1.89 -7.88 6.44
N ALA A 35 1.97 -6.58 6.10
CA ALA A 35 1.01 -5.95 5.20
C ALA A 35 1.13 -6.48 3.77
N VAL A 36 2.35 -6.57 3.21
CA VAL A 36 2.59 -7.15 1.89
C VAL A 36 2.11 -8.59 1.84
N PHE A 37 2.46 -9.41 2.84
CA PHE A 37 1.99 -10.78 2.94
C PHE A 37 0.46 -10.88 2.92
N PHE A 38 -0.21 -10.03 3.70
CA PHE A 38 -1.68 -9.98 3.72
C PHE A 38 -2.25 -9.56 2.35
N LEU A 39 -1.69 -8.52 1.72
CA LEU A 39 -2.14 -8.06 0.41
C LEU A 39 -1.99 -9.16 -0.64
N GLU A 40 -0.85 -9.85 -0.69
CA GLU A 40 -0.60 -10.99 -1.59
C GLU A 40 -1.61 -12.12 -1.42
N MET A 41 -1.87 -12.53 -0.18
CA MET A 41 -2.86 -13.57 0.12
C MET A 41 -4.27 -13.20 -0.32
N ASN A 42 -4.60 -11.91 -0.28
CA ASN A 42 -5.94 -11.41 -0.54
C ASN A 42 -6.10 -10.77 -1.93
N LYS A 43 -5.07 -10.77 -2.79
CA LYS A 43 -5.18 -10.30 -4.19
C LYS A 43 -6.37 -10.89 -4.95
N PRO A 44 -6.68 -12.21 -4.86
CA PRO A 44 -7.86 -12.77 -5.51
C PRO A 44 -9.19 -12.27 -4.92
N LEU A 45 -9.20 -11.75 -3.69
CA LEU A 45 -10.41 -11.23 -3.06
C LEU A 45 -10.85 -9.88 -3.63
N ALA A 46 -9.96 -9.15 -4.30
CA ALA A 46 -10.34 -7.99 -5.12
C ALA A 46 -11.41 -8.38 -6.17
N LEU A 47 -11.34 -9.62 -6.67
CA LEU A 47 -12.30 -10.18 -7.65
C LEU A 47 -13.65 -10.57 -7.04
N LEU A 48 -13.80 -10.57 -5.70
CA LEU A 48 -15.07 -10.90 -5.05
C LEU A 48 -16.09 -9.74 -5.07
N GLY A 49 -15.73 -8.58 -5.65
CA GLY A 49 -16.62 -7.45 -5.89
C GLY A 49 -17.35 -6.99 -4.64
N SER A 50 -18.60 -6.53 -4.80
CA SER A 50 -19.50 -5.85 -3.83
C SER A 50 -19.62 -6.37 -2.37
N HIS A 51 -19.02 -7.51 -2.02
CA HIS A 51 -18.93 -8.02 -0.65
C HIS A 51 -17.57 -7.80 0.03
N ALA A 52 -16.51 -7.51 -0.73
CA ALA A 52 -15.17 -7.24 -0.19
C ALA A 52 -15.18 -6.01 0.72
N ALA A 53 -15.87 -4.94 0.33
CA ALA A 53 -16.03 -3.74 1.15
C ALA A 53 -16.67 -4.04 2.53
N VAL A 54 -17.71 -4.88 2.58
CA VAL A 54 -18.39 -5.27 3.82
C VAL A 54 -17.45 -6.09 4.73
N PHE A 55 -16.61 -6.94 4.14
CA PHE A 55 -15.63 -7.74 4.87
C PHE A 55 -14.44 -6.89 5.38
N PHE A 56 -13.90 -6.02 4.53
CA PHE A 56 -12.73 -5.19 4.84
C PHE A 56 -13.08 -3.86 5.52
N GLY A 57 -14.36 -3.53 5.66
CA GLY A 57 -14.89 -2.32 6.31
C GLY A 57 -14.15 -1.91 7.59
N PRO A 58 -14.03 -2.81 8.57
CA PRO A 58 -13.34 -2.51 9.84
C PRO A 58 -11.84 -2.23 9.68
N ILE A 59 -11.17 -2.90 8.75
CA ILE A 59 -9.72 -2.78 8.53
C ILE A 59 -9.43 -1.49 7.76
N ILE A 60 -10.17 -1.22 6.69
CA ILE A 60 -9.97 -0.01 5.88
C ILE A 60 -10.22 1.24 6.73
N ASN A 61 -11.28 1.27 7.55
CA ASN A 61 -11.56 2.39 8.45
C ASN A 61 -10.47 2.63 9.52
N ALA A 62 -9.66 1.61 9.85
CA ALA A 62 -8.57 1.77 10.81
C ALA A 62 -7.40 2.58 10.24
N PHE A 63 -7.22 2.59 8.91
CA PHE A 63 -6.09 3.25 8.23
C PHE A 63 -6.51 4.40 7.29
N ILE A 64 -7.78 4.42 6.87
CA ILE A 64 -8.36 5.38 5.93
C ILE A 64 -9.57 6.05 6.61
N GLN A 65 -9.61 7.38 6.61
CA GLN A 65 -10.79 8.13 7.06
C GLN A 65 -11.99 7.81 6.16
N ALA A 66 -13.22 7.94 6.67
CA ALA A 66 -14.44 7.54 5.96
C ALA A 66 -14.53 8.07 4.51
N ASP A 67 -14.02 9.29 4.27
CA ASP A 67 -14.01 9.95 2.97
C ASP A 67 -13.16 9.21 1.92
N GLY A 68 -12.10 8.52 2.35
CA GLY A 68 -11.24 7.70 1.49
C GLY A 68 -11.68 6.24 1.38
N TYR A 69 -12.65 5.80 2.18
CA TYR A 69 -13.09 4.39 2.22
C TYR A 69 -13.68 3.95 0.88
N TYR A 70 -14.67 4.69 0.35
CA TYR A 70 -15.32 4.34 -0.91
C TYR A 70 -14.34 4.38 -2.09
N ARG A 71 -13.41 5.34 -2.09
CA ARG A 71 -12.38 5.42 -3.13
C ARG A 71 -11.39 4.26 -3.04
N ALA A 72 -11.03 3.82 -1.83
CA ALA A 72 -10.20 2.64 -1.66
C ALA A 72 -10.90 1.36 -2.15
N VAL A 73 -12.21 1.20 -1.90
CA VAL A 73 -12.99 0.07 -2.42
C VAL A 73 -12.93 0.06 -3.94
N GLU A 74 -13.25 1.18 -4.59
CA GLU A 74 -13.26 1.28 -6.06
C GLU A 74 -11.89 1.01 -6.68
N ILE A 75 -10.81 1.57 -6.10
CA ILE A 75 -9.45 1.36 -6.61
C ILE A 75 -9.01 -0.09 -6.42
N PHE A 76 -9.24 -0.71 -5.26
CA PHE A 76 -8.69 -2.03 -4.93
C PHE A 76 -9.58 -3.21 -5.32
N GLU A 77 -10.71 -3.00 -6.00
CA GLU A 77 -11.47 -4.08 -6.68
C GLU A 77 -10.67 -4.68 -7.86
N GLU A 78 -9.68 -3.96 -8.38
CA GLU A 78 -8.80 -4.43 -9.44
C GLU A 78 -7.49 -4.99 -8.83
N PRO A 79 -7.18 -6.30 -9.02
CA PRO A 79 -5.96 -6.91 -8.46
C PRO A 79 -4.66 -6.21 -8.89
N SER A 80 -4.61 -5.65 -10.11
CA SER A 80 -3.44 -4.92 -10.58
C SER A 80 -3.19 -3.61 -9.83
N HIS A 81 -4.21 -3.01 -9.20
CA HIS A 81 -4.02 -1.84 -8.33
C HIS A 81 -3.49 -2.23 -6.94
N VAL A 82 -3.82 -3.43 -6.45
CA VAL A 82 -3.22 -4.00 -5.23
C VAL A 82 -1.72 -4.25 -5.43
N GLU A 83 -1.32 -4.73 -6.61
CA GLU A 83 0.08 -4.89 -7.00
C GLU A 83 0.84 -3.54 -6.95
N ILE A 84 0.21 -2.45 -7.37
CA ILE A 84 0.83 -1.12 -7.31
C ILE A 84 1.07 -0.70 -5.86
N LEU A 85 0.11 -0.94 -4.96
CA LEU A 85 0.30 -0.66 -3.53
C LEU A 85 1.49 -1.45 -2.94
N ILE A 86 1.62 -2.73 -3.29
CA ILE A 86 2.73 -3.57 -2.84
C ILE A 86 4.08 -3.02 -3.32
N ARG A 87 4.18 -2.63 -4.60
CA ARG A 87 5.41 -2.06 -5.15
C ARG A 87 5.81 -0.75 -4.50
N GLU A 88 4.85 0.12 -4.19
CA GLU A 88 5.12 1.36 -3.46
C GLU A 88 5.63 1.08 -2.03
N LEU A 89 5.10 0.05 -1.35
CA LEU A 89 5.62 -0.39 -0.06
C LEU A 89 7.07 -0.91 -0.13
N GLU A 90 7.35 -1.76 -1.12
CA GLU A 90 8.71 -2.28 -1.38
C GLU A 90 9.70 -1.16 -1.71
N PHE A 91 9.27 -0.18 -2.51
CA PHE A 91 10.06 1.01 -2.83
C PHE A 91 10.43 1.83 -1.59
N LEU A 92 9.46 2.03 -0.68
CA LEU A 92 9.70 2.75 0.58
C LEU A 92 10.67 2.00 1.50
N GLU A 93 10.57 0.67 1.60
CA GLU A 93 11.53 -0.15 2.38
C GLU A 93 12.94 -0.13 1.79
N ALA A 94 13.06 -0.26 0.46
CA ALA A 94 14.35 -0.20 -0.23
C ALA A 94 15.03 1.17 -0.02
N SER A 95 14.27 2.25 -0.20
CA SER A 95 14.75 3.63 -0.02
C SER A 95 15.20 3.92 1.42
N ASN A 96 14.53 3.33 2.41
CA ASN A 96 14.89 3.48 3.83
C ASN A 96 16.13 2.68 4.23
N SER A 97 16.35 1.52 3.59
CA SER A 97 17.54 0.69 3.83
C SER A 97 18.80 1.34 3.27
N SER A 98 18.70 2.10 2.17
CA SER A 98 19.80 2.88 1.59
C SER A 98 20.22 4.09 2.45
N GLY A 99 19.37 4.56 3.37
CA GLY A 99 19.66 5.68 4.27
C GLY A 99 20.35 5.30 5.59
N LYS A 100 20.67 4.02 5.81
CA LYS A 100 21.26 3.51 7.07
C LYS A 100 22.77 3.22 7.03
N THR A 101 23.46 3.54 5.95
CA THR A 101 24.92 3.32 5.87
C THR A 101 25.68 4.58 6.30
N GLU A 102 26.66 4.38 7.19
CA GLU A 102 27.75 5.29 7.58
C GLU A 102 27.48 6.29 8.71
N ASN A 103 27.54 5.79 9.95
CA ASN A 103 28.31 6.49 10.98
C ASN A 103 29.55 5.63 11.26
N PRO A 104 30.75 5.97 10.74
CA PRO A 104 31.95 5.19 11.02
C PRO A 104 32.25 5.28 12.52
N GLU A 105 32.41 4.12 13.13
CA GLU A 105 32.83 3.95 14.52
C GLU A 105 34.09 4.80 14.79
N PRO A 106 34.14 5.59 15.88
CA PRO A 106 35.32 6.41 16.16
C PRO A 106 36.53 5.49 16.36
N GLN A 107 37.48 5.58 15.44
CA GLN A 107 38.75 4.87 15.49
C GLN A 107 39.43 5.19 16.83
N GLN A 108 39.60 4.16 17.65
CA GLN A 108 40.36 4.28 18.90
C GLN A 108 41.80 4.70 18.55
N PRO A 109 42.37 5.72 19.20
CA PRO A 109 43.74 6.12 18.94
C PRO A 109 44.69 4.98 19.30
N THR A 110 45.45 4.54 18.31
CA THR A 110 46.59 3.61 18.46
C THR A 110 47.52 4.19 19.53
N LYS A 111 47.69 3.46 20.63
CA LYS A 111 48.71 3.80 21.63
C LYS A 111 50.07 3.41 21.06
N GLU A 112 50.95 4.40 20.93
CA GLU A 112 52.40 4.24 20.76
C GLU A 112 53.04 3.55 21.97
#